data_AF-A0A1D1VH52-F1
#
_entry.id   AF-A0A1D1VH52-F1
#
_cell.length_a   1.000
_cell.length_b   1.000
_cell.length_c   1.000
_cell.angle_alpha   90.00
_cell.angle_beta   90.00
_cell.angle_gamma   90.00
#
_symmetry.space_group_name_H-M   'P 1'
#
loop_
_entity.id
_entity.type
_entity.pdbx_description
1 polymer ?
#
loop_
_entity_poly.entity_id
_entity_poly.type
_entity_poly.pdbx_seq_one_letter_code
_entity_poly.pdbx_strand_id
1 'polypeptide(L)'
;MSQLLDDDPADQVEDATELRFPKEFDTARALLNSEVFMLLENRKSQNEAADAEAELPAVFLKTHIYCQRFSAFKNADTIQSVRSTLSSKGLHDYELTSLANLQPETTEEAKALIPSMERFSGEELQVQCAAVTWNRTFTPRTKNLL
;
A
#
# COMPACT_ATOMS: atom_id res chain seq x y z
N MET A 1 38.83 -12.99 10.02
CA MET A 1 38.88 -11.62 9.45
C MET A 1 38.07 -11.66 8.15
N SER A 2 36.75 -11.84 8.32
CA SER A 2 35.81 -12.03 7.20
C SER A 2 35.61 -10.70 6.50
N GLN A 3 35.62 -10.76 5.17
CA GLN A 3 35.50 -9.70 4.19
C GLN A 3 34.74 -8.46 4.70
N LEU A 4 35.45 -7.31 4.72
CA LEU A 4 34.84 -6.08 4.26
C LEU A 4 34.42 -6.35 2.81
N LEU A 5 33.15 -6.66 2.61
CA LEU A 5 32.52 -6.44 1.33
C LEU A 5 32.45 -4.93 1.19
N ASP A 6 33.30 -4.41 0.31
CA ASP A 6 33.16 -3.07 -0.22
C ASP A 6 31.72 -2.94 -0.73
N ASP A 7 30.87 -2.20 -0.02
CA ASP A 7 29.63 -1.67 -0.57
C ASP A 7 30.05 -0.71 -1.69
N ASP A 8 30.05 -1.19 -2.93
CA ASP A 8 30.26 -0.36 -4.10
C ASP A 8 29.18 0.74 -4.09
N PRO A 9 29.53 2.04 -4.03
CA PRO A 9 28.55 3.12 -3.96
C PRO A 9 27.61 3.15 -5.18
N ALA A 10 27.93 2.43 -6.27
CA ALA A 10 27.06 2.27 -7.43
C ALA A 10 25.86 1.33 -7.19
N ASP A 11 25.96 0.38 -6.26
CA ASP A 11 24.85 -0.53 -5.87
C ASP A 11 23.87 0.12 -4.86
N GLN A 12 24.11 1.37 -4.46
CA GLN A 12 23.32 2.11 -3.46
C GLN A 12 22.32 3.12 -4.03
N VAL A 13 22.18 3.25 -5.36
CA VAL A 13 21.21 4.20 -5.93
C VAL A 13 19.81 3.58 -5.90
N GLU A 14 19.14 3.75 -4.76
CA GLU A 14 17.73 3.43 -4.56
C GLU A 14 16.86 4.32 -5.46
N ASP A 15 15.95 3.70 -6.21
CA ASP A 15 15.03 4.42 -7.10
C ASP A 15 13.72 3.64 -7.25
N ALA A 16 12.68 4.08 -6.55
CA ALA A 16 11.35 3.49 -6.62
C ALA A 16 10.70 3.64 -8.01
N THR A 17 11.13 4.61 -8.82
CA THR A 17 10.64 4.78 -10.20
C THR A 17 11.14 3.68 -11.14
N GLU A 18 12.26 3.05 -10.79
CA GLU A 18 12.87 1.93 -11.52
C GLU A 18 12.78 0.60 -10.75
N LEU A 19 11.99 0.55 -9.66
CA LEU A 19 11.87 -0.62 -8.76
C LEU A 19 13.19 -1.08 -8.14
N ARG A 20 14.14 -0.16 -7.94
CA ARG A 20 15.40 -0.42 -7.25
C ARG A 20 15.22 -0.16 -5.76
N PHE A 21 15.07 -1.24 -4.99
CA PHE A 21 14.97 -1.20 -3.53
C PHE A 21 16.20 -1.86 -2.89
N PRO A 22 16.51 -1.52 -1.63
CA PRO A 22 17.51 -2.24 -0.85
C PRO A 22 17.17 -3.73 -0.69
N LYS A 23 18.18 -4.57 -0.54
CA LYS A 23 18.03 -6.05 -0.44
C LYS A 23 17.18 -6.47 0.76
N GLU A 24 17.09 -5.64 1.79
CA GLU A 24 16.20 -5.86 2.93
C GLU A 24 14.72 -5.93 2.53
N PHE A 25 14.34 -5.35 1.39
CA PHE A 25 12.97 -5.32 0.90
C PHE A 25 12.64 -6.44 -0.12
N ASP A 26 13.60 -7.26 -0.54
CA ASP A 26 13.37 -8.34 -1.52
C ASP A 26 12.30 -9.35 -1.07
N THR A 27 12.20 -9.58 0.23
CA THR A 27 11.20 -10.46 0.86
C THR A 27 10.08 -9.68 1.56
N ALA A 28 10.13 -8.35 1.53
CA ALA A 28 9.16 -7.51 2.21
C ALA A 28 7.86 -7.43 1.39
N ARG A 29 6.74 -7.60 2.08
CA ARG A 29 5.41 -7.37 1.50
C ARG A 29 4.96 -5.95 1.78
N ALA A 30 4.69 -5.18 0.73
CA ALA A 30 4.13 -3.85 0.89
C ALA A 30 2.67 -3.93 1.39
N LEU A 31 2.30 -3.03 2.32
CA LEU A 31 0.95 -2.92 2.87
C LEU A 31 0.18 -1.74 2.29
N LEU A 32 -1.12 -1.92 2.11
CA LEU A 32 -2.07 -0.87 1.76
C LEU A 32 -2.33 0.02 2.98
N ASN A 33 -2.65 1.30 2.74
CA ASN A 33 -3.08 2.21 3.82
C ASN A 33 -4.26 1.63 4.60
N SER A 34 -5.17 0.94 3.90
CA SER A 34 -6.30 0.24 4.50
C SER A 34 -5.90 -0.93 5.41
N GLU A 35 -4.92 -1.74 5.01
CA GLU A 35 -4.41 -2.84 5.85
C GLU A 35 -3.72 -2.30 7.09
N VAL A 36 -2.88 -1.27 6.92
CA VAL A 36 -2.21 -0.60 8.04
C VAL A 36 -3.23 -0.02 9.00
N PHE A 37 -4.28 0.65 8.51
CA PHE A 37 -5.35 1.16 9.36
C PHE A 37 -5.99 0.05 10.21
N MET A 38 -6.35 -1.09 9.62
CA MET A 38 -6.96 -2.20 10.35
C MET A 38 -6.04 -2.78 11.42
N LEU A 39 -4.75 -2.93 11.11
CA LEU A 39 -3.75 -3.44 12.05
C LEU A 39 -3.56 -2.48 13.23
N LEU A 40 -3.47 -1.18 12.95
CA LEU A 40 -3.33 -0.16 13.98
C LEU A 40 -4.60 -0.02 14.83
N GLU A 41 -5.79 -0.10 14.23
CA GLU A 41 -7.06 -0.09 14.97
C GLU A 41 -7.12 -1.26 15.97
N ASN A 42 -6.82 -2.48 15.51
CA ASN A 42 -6.79 -3.66 16.37
C ASN A 42 -5.75 -3.52 17.51
N ARG A 43 -4.55 -3.02 17.21
CA ARG A 43 -3.50 -2.80 18.22
C ARG A 43 -3.90 -1.72 19.24
N LYS A 44 -4.65 -0.70 18.82
CA LYS A 44 -5.20 0.33 19.70
C LYS A 44 -6.26 -0.26 20.63
N SER A 45 -7.23 -1.01 20.09
CA SER A 45 -8.26 -1.67 20.91
C SER A 45 -7.67 -2.64 21.94
N GLN A 46 -6.60 -3.37 21.58
CA GLN A 46 -5.88 -4.22 22.53
C GLN A 46 -5.22 -3.42 23.66
N ASN A 47 -4.70 -2.23 23.36
CA ASN A 47 -4.11 -1.34 24.37
C ASN A 47 -5.16 -0.84 25.36
N GLU A 48 -6.32 -0.45 24.84
CA GLU A 48 -7.47 0.03 25.63
C GLU A 48 -8.04 -1.10 26.49
N ALA A 49 -8.16 -2.32 25.95
CA ALA A 49 -8.68 -3.48 26.68
C ALA A 49 -7.73 -4.01 27.77
N ALA A 50 -6.42 -3.78 27.62
CA ALA A 50 -5.42 -4.19 28.60
C ALA A 50 -5.34 -3.26 29.83
N ASP A 51 -6.16 -2.19 29.86
CA ASP A 51 -6.11 -1.12 30.88
C ASP A 51 -4.67 -0.61 31.10
N ALA A 52 -3.87 -0.65 30.04
CA ALA A 52 -2.48 -0.26 30.08
C ALA A 52 -2.43 1.27 30.15
N GLU A 53 -2.00 1.81 31.30
CA GLU A 53 -1.68 3.24 31.47
C GLU A 53 -0.60 3.74 30.48
N ALA A 54 0.02 2.83 29.73
CA ALA A 54 0.98 3.16 28.68
C ALA A 54 0.28 3.81 27.48
N GLU A 55 0.51 5.11 27.32
CA GLU A 55 0.10 5.87 26.13
C GLU A 55 0.79 5.32 24.87
N LEU A 56 0.03 5.25 23.78
CA LEU A 56 0.56 4.86 22.48
C LEU A 56 1.51 5.96 21.95
N PRO A 57 2.66 5.60 21.34
CA PRO A 57 3.61 6.59 20.84
C PRO A 57 2.99 7.58 19.85
N ALA A 58 3.49 8.83 19.83
CA ALA A 58 2.98 9.86 18.92
C ALA A 58 3.05 9.46 17.43
N VAL A 59 4.07 8.69 17.04
CA VAL A 59 4.18 8.14 15.67
C VAL A 59 3.02 7.20 15.36
N PHE A 60 2.65 6.33 16.31
CA PHE A 60 1.52 5.42 16.16
C PHE A 60 0.23 6.18 15.90
N LEU A 61 -0.08 7.18 16.73
CA LEU A 61 -1.30 7.99 16.59
C LEU A 61 -1.35 8.76 15.28
N LYS A 62 -0.22 9.35 14.85
CA LYS A 62 -0.12 10.06 13.56
C LYS A 62 -0.35 9.13 12.39
N THR A 63 0.28 7.95 12.39
CA THR A 63 0.10 6.95 11.32
C THR A 63 -1.33 6.42 11.31
N HIS A 64 -1.91 6.16 12.48
CA HIS A 64 -3.31 5.75 12.60
C HIS A 64 -4.28 6.76 11.98
N ILE A 65 -4.15 8.05 12.33
CA ILE A 65 -4.97 9.13 11.77
C ILE A 65 -4.77 9.25 10.25
N TYR A 66 -3.52 9.18 9.78
CA TYR A 66 -3.22 9.22 8.35
C TYR A 66 -3.89 8.08 7.59
N CYS A 67 -3.69 6.84 8.05
CA CYS A 67 -4.28 5.66 7.41
C CYS A 67 -5.80 5.65 7.54
N GLN A 68 -6.38 6.17 8.63
CA GLN A 68 -7.83 6.33 8.76
C GLN A 68 -8.40 7.29 7.70
N ARG A 69 -7.69 8.39 7.43
CA ARG A 69 -8.11 9.42 6.48
C ARG A 69 -7.96 8.99 5.03
N PHE A 70 -6.86 8.29 4.71
CA PHE A 70 -6.50 7.90 3.34
C PHE A 70 -6.75 6.42 3.03
N SER A 71 -7.39 5.68 3.94
CA SER A 71 -7.86 4.33 3.64
C SER A 71 -8.99 4.39 2.61
N ALA A 72 -8.71 3.87 1.43
CA ALA A 72 -9.68 3.74 0.35
C ALA A 72 -10.72 2.64 0.63
N PHE A 73 -10.41 1.69 1.50
CA PHE A 73 -11.20 0.48 1.72
C PHE A 73 -11.37 0.20 3.21
N LYS A 74 -12.61 0.15 3.70
CA LYS A 74 -12.90 -0.06 5.13
C LYS A 74 -13.26 -1.51 5.48
N ASN A 75 -13.46 -2.36 4.48
CA ASN A 75 -13.87 -3.76 4.65
C ASN A 75 -12.70 -4.69 4.33
N ALA A 76 -12.39 -5.60 5.25
CA ALA A 76 -11.37 -6.65 5.09
C ALA A 76 -11.56 -7.48 3.82
N ASP A 77 -12.79 -7.88 3.52
CA ASP A 77 -13.11 -8.70 2.33
C ASP A 77 -12.80 -7.94 1.05
N THR A 78 -13.09 -6.63 1.03
CA THR A 78 -12.78 -5.76 -0.11
C THR A 78 -11.28 -5.58 -0.28
N ILE A 79 -10.55 -5.37 0.82
CA ILE A 79 -9.09 -5.27 0.80
C ILE A 79 -8.47 -6.55 0.23
N GLN A 80 -8.94 -7.72 0.67
CA GLN A 80 -8.48 -9.01 0.18
C GLN A 80 -8.84 -9.24 -1.29
N SER A 81 -10.04 -8.83 -1.71
CA SER A 81 -10.49 -8.90 -3.11
C SER A 81 -9.63 -8.03 -4.03
N VAL A 82 -9.38 -6.77 -3.65
CA VAL A 82 -8.51 -5.84 -4.39
C VAL A 82 -7.11 -6.42 -4.51
N ARG A 83 -6.53 -6.89 -3.41
CA ARG A 83 -5.19 -7.47 -3.41
C ARG A 83 -5.11 -8.70 -4.30
N SER A 84 -6.07 -9.62 -4.22
CA SER A 84 -6.10 -10.83 -5.06
C SER A 84 -6.23 -10.48 -6.55
N THR A 85 -7.07 -9.49 -6.87
CA THR A 85 -7.27 -9.02 -8.24
C THR A 85 -5.98 -8.46 -8.84
N LEU A 86 -5.27 -7.61 -8.10
CA LEU A 86 -4.04 -6.97 -8.56
C LEU A 86 -2.83 -7.91 -8.56
N SER A 87 -2.76 -8.84 -7.60
CA SER A 87 -1.63 -9.80 -7.51
C SER A 87 -1.57 -10.73 -8.74
N SER A 88 -2.71 -10.99 -9.38
CA SER A 88 -2.79 -11.82 -10.59
C SER A 88 -2.22 -11.17 -11.86
N LYS A 89 -1.75 -9.92 -11.79
CA LYS A 89 -1.41 -9.09 -12.95
C LYS A 89 0.09 -8.86 -13.16
N GLY A 90 0.96 -9.53 -12.41
CA GLY A 90 2.43 -9.38 -12.55
C GLY A 90 2.95 -8.00 -12.10
N LEU A 91 2.21 -7.33 -11.23
CA LEU A 91 2.61 -6.08 -10.60
C LEU A 91 3.65 -6.37 -9.51
N HIS A 92 4.65 -5.50 -9.38
CA HIS A 92 5.51 -5.50 -8.20
C HIS A 92 4.69 -5.06 -6.98
N ASP A 93 5.05 -5.53 -5.78
CA ASP A 93 4.31 -5.22 -4.55
C ASP A 93 4.19 -3.70 -4.29
N TYR A 94 5.25 -2.96 -4.61
CA TYR A 94 5.25 -1.49 -4.58
C TYR A 94 4.20 -0.88 -5.52
N GLU A 95 4.09 -1.39 -6.73
CA GLU A 95 3.18 -0.84 -7.74
C GLU A 95 1.73 -1.20 -7.45
N LEU A 96 1.50 -2.44 -6.99
CA LEU A 96 0.20 -2.89 -6.54
C LEU A 96 -0.31 -1.99 -5.42
N THR A 97 0.53 -1.76 -4.41
CA THR A 97 0.15 -0.93 -3.26
C THR A 97 0.00 0.54 -3.64
N SER A 98 0.90 1.07 -4.46
CA SER A 98 0.80 2.44 -4.98
C SER A 98 -0.46 2.64 -5.81
N LEU A 99 -0.80 1.71 -6.72
CA LEU A 99 -2.01 1.79 -7.55
C LEU A 99 -3.28 1.78 -6.68
N ALA A 100 -3.33 0.90 -5.68
CA ALA A 100 -4.48 0.80 -4.79
C ALA A 100 -4.62 1.99 -3.82
N ASN A 101 -3.50 2.62 -3.42
CA ASN A 101 -3.49 3.78 -2.54
C ASN A 101 -3.75 5.11 -3.28
N LEU A 102 -3.14 5.29 -4.46
CA LEU A 102 -3.22 6.53 -5.25
C LEU A 102 -4.49 6.60 -6.10
N GLN A 103 -4.99 5.44 -6.56
CA GLN A 103 -6.23 5.32 -7.33
C GLN A 103 -6.28 6.21 -8.59
N PRO A 104 -5.31 6.09 -9.51
CA PRO A 104 -5.35 6.85 -10.76
C PRO A 104 -6.59 6.48 -11.59
N GLU A 105 -7.16 7.48 -12.26
CA GLU A 105 -8.37 7.32 -13.08
C GLU A 105 -8.05 6.98 -14.54
N THR A 106 -6.86 7.39 -15.01
CA THR A 106 -6.40 7.16 -16.38
C THR A 106 -5.06 6.42 -16.41
N THR A 107 -4.77 5.79 -17.54
CA THR A 107 -3.50 5.11 -17.75
C THR A 107 -2.33 6.10 -17.78
N GLU A 108 -2.54 7.29 -18.33
CA GLU A 108 -1.55 8.37 -18.36
C GLU A 108 -1.20 8.84 -16.95
N GLU A 109 -2.20 8.98 -16.08
CA GLU A 109 -1.98 9.34 -14.67
C GLU A 109 -1.22 8.22 -13.94
N ALA A 110 -1.61 6.95 -14.15
CA ALA A 110 -0.92 5.81 -13.54
C ALA A 110 0.57 5.79 -13.92
N LYS A 111 0.90 6.00 -15.19
CA LYS A 111 2.30 6.07 -15.67
C LYS A 111 3.04 7.29 -15.16
N ALA A 112 2.37 8.44 -15.05
CA ALA A 112 2.98 9.67 -14.52
C ALA A 112 3.30 9.55 -13.02
N LEU A 113 2.44 8.90 -12.24
CA LEU A 113 2.62 8.72 -10.79
C LEU A 113 3.54 7.53 -10.46
N ILE A 114 3.51 6.48 -11.26
CA ILE A 114 4.26 5.24 -11.05
C ILE A 114 5.01 4.91 -12.35
N PRO A 115 6.19 5.53 -12.59
CA PRO A 115 6.90 5.39 -13.87
C PRO A 115 7.27 3.95 -14.25
N SER A 116 7.51 3.07 -13.27
CA SER A 116 7.78 1.66 -13.49
C SER A 116 6.64 0.90 -14.20
N MET A 117 5.44 1.48 -14.23
CA MET A 117 4.28 0.95 -14.95
C MET A 117 4.36 1.14 -16.48
N GLU A 118 5.33 1.89 -17.00
CA GLU A 118 5.51 2.04 -18.45
C GLU A 118 5.63 0.72 -19.21
N ARG A 119 6.07 -0.35 -18.52
CA ARG A 119 6.18 -1.71 -19.08
C ARG A 119 4.83 -2.36 -19.45
N PHE A 120 3.72 -1.83 -18.95
CA PHE A 120 2.37 -2.34 -19.27
C PHE A 120 1.75 -1.57 -20.44
N SER A 121 0.96 -2.31 -21.24
CA SER A 121 0.17 -1.70 -22.31
C SER A 121 -0.94 -0.81 -21.74
N GLY A 122 -1.42 0.12 -22.58
CA GLY A 122 -2.52 1.01 -22.23
C GLY A 122 -3.77 0.27 -21.77
N GLU A 123 -4.13 -0.78 -22.50
CA GLU A 123 -5.32 -1.59 -22.25
C GLU A 123 -5.22 -2.37 -20.93
N GLU A 124 -4.05 -2.95 -20.62
CA GLU A 124 -3.81 -3.69 -19.38
C GLU A 124 -3.94 -2.78 -18.15
N LEU A 125 -3.33 -1.60 -18.19
CA LEU A 125 -3.40 -0.64 -17.09
C LEU A 125 -4.82 -0.08 -16.92
N GLN A 126 -5.54 0.16 -18.02
CA GLN A 126 -6.91 0.62 -17.95
C GLN A 126 -7.79 -0.39 -17.20
N VAL A 127 -7.64 -1.68 -17.46
CA VAL A 127 -8.36 -2.75 -16.75
C VAL A 127 -7.99 -2.77 -15.25
N GLN A 128 -6.72 -2.57 -14.92
CA GLN A 128 -6.26 -2.55 -13.52
C GLN A 128 -6.80 -1.33 -12.76
N CYS A 129 -6.74 -0.13 -13.34
CA CYS A 129 -7.28 1.10 -12.75
C CYS A 129 -8.80 1.01 -12.56
N ALA A 130 -9.52 0.46 -13.55
CA ALA A 130 -10.95 0.20 -13.46
C ALA A 130 -11.29 -0.77 -12.32
N ALA A 131 -10.50 -1.83 -12.13
CA ALA A 131 -10.71 -2.80 -11.04
C ALA A 131 -10.59 -2.15 -9.65
N VAL A 132 -9.61 -1.27 -9.44
CA VAL A 132 -9.45 -0.53 -8.18
C VAL A 132 -10.64 0.41 -7.95
N THR A 133 -11.06 1.13 -8.98
CA THR A 133 -12.18 2.08 -8.92
C THR A 133 -13.52 1.38 -8.66
N TRP A 134 -13.72 0.21 -9.25
CA TRP A 134 -14.92 -0.61 -9.04
C TRP A 134 -15.08 -1.03 -7.58
N ASN A 135 -14.01 -1.56 -6.99
CA ASN A 135 -14.00 -2.00 -5.60
C ASN A 135 -14.24 -0.83 -4.61
N ARG A 136 -13.84 0.39 -4.95
CA ARG A 136 -14.14 1.61 -4.18
C ARG A 136 -15.62 2.01 -4.23
N THR A 137 -16.21 1.96 -5.42
CA THR A 137 -17.56 2.51 -5.65
C THR A 137 -18.64 1.56 -5.17
N PHE A 138 -18.42 0.25 -5.31
CA PHE A 138 -19.40 -0.77 -4.96
C PHE A 138 -19.25 -1.30 -3.52
N THR A 139 -18.22 -0.89 -2.77
CA THR A 139 -18.27 -1.10 -1.32
C THR A 139 -19.39 -0.24 -0.76
N PRO A 140 -20.42 -0.83 -0.10
CA PRO A 140 -21.44 -0.02 0.53
C PRO A 140 -20.74 0.91 1.52
N ARG A 141 -20.80 2.21 1.26
CA ARG A 141 -20.48 3.24 2.25
C ARG A 141 -21.41 2.94 3.42
N THR A 142 -20.91 2.20 4.41
CA THR A 142 -21.60 2.05 5.68
C THR A 142 -21.90 3.47 6.14
N LYS A 143 -23.20 3.72 6.28
CA LYS A 143 -23.78 5.01 6.63
C LYS A 143 -22.94 5.61 7.74
N ASN A 144 -22.50 6.85 7.55
CA ASN A 144 -22.06 7.67 8.67
C ASN A 144 -23.18 7.58 9.72
N LEU A 145 -22.93 6.86 10.83
CA LEU A 145 -23.74 6.99 12.02
C LEU A 145 -23.44 8.38 12.57
N LEU A 146 -24.32 9.33 12.23
CA LEU A 146 -24.70 10.41 13.13
C LEU A 146 -25.79 9.88 14.06
#